data_AF-A0A531D628-F1
#
_entry.id   AF-A0A531D628-F1
#
_cell.length_a   1.000
_cell.length_b   1.000
_cell.length_c   1.000
_cell.angle_alpha   90.00
_cell.angle_beta   90.00
_cell.angle_gamma   90.00
#
_symmetry.space_group_name_H-M   'P 1'
#
loop_
_entity.id
_entity.type
_entity.pdbx_description
1 polymer ?
#
loop_
_entity_poly.entity_id
_entity_poly.type
_entity_poly.pdbx_seq_one_letter_code
_entity_poly.pdbx_strand_id
1 'polypeptide(L)' 'MSGEFMPVDAYTLLRRVVLNGPQKSGGDAVDDDAARAYLVSRGFAEWDASAKKLVATKAGKEFGRIMSKAP' A
#
# COMPACT_ATOMS: atom_id res chain seq x y z
N MET A 1 -7.32 21.46 6.42
CA MET A 1 -6.69 20.26 5.85
C MET A 1 -6.76 19.17 6.91
N SER A 2 -7.64 18.19 6.77
CA SER A 2 -7.62 17.00 7.62
C SER A 2 -6.39 16.18 7.21
N GLY A 3 -5.27 16.41 7.90
CA GLY A 3 -4.06 15.62 7.74
C GLY A 3 -4.31 14.22 8.27
N GLU A 4 -4.98 13.38 7.49
CA GLU A 4 -5.15 11.98 7.83
C GLU A 4 -3.77 11.33 7.80
N PHE A 5 -3.25 11.06 8.99
CA PHE A 5 -1.98 10.39 9.19
C PHE A 5 -2.10 8.96 8.63
N MET A 6 -1.31 8.66 7.60
CA MET A 6 -1.16 7.28 7.14
C MET A 6 -0.28 6.53 8.15
N PRO A 7 -0.74 5.38 8.70
CA PRO A 7 0.11 4.54 9.53
C PRO A 7 1.42 4.18 8.80
N VAL A 8 2.54 4.19 9.52
CA VAL A 8 3.88 3.95 8.94
C VAL A 8 3.95 2.61 8.22
N ASP A 9 3.25 1.60 8.71
CA ASP A 9 3.19 0.26 8.12
C ASP A 9 2.43 0.27 6.78
N ALA A 10 1.30 0.99 6.72
CA ALA A 10 0.56 1.20 5.47
C ALA A 10 1.38 1.98 4.45
N TYR A 11 2.13 2.99 4.89
CA TYR A 11 3.04 3.73 4.01
C TYR A 11 4.16 2.83 3.45
N THR A 12 4.80 2.06 4.32
CA THR A 12 5.89 1.15 3.97
C THR A 12 5.40 0.06 3.01
N LEU A 13 4.22 -0.50 3.27
CA LEU A 13 3.54 -1.47 2.42
C LEU A 13 3.22 -0.88 1.04
N LEU A 14 2.60 0.31 0.99
CA LEU A 14 2.30 0.98 -0.28
C LEU A 14 3.57 1.26 -1.08
N ARG A 15 4.63 1.73 -0.42
CA ARG A 15 5.93 1.98 -1.06
C ARG A 15 6.54 0.70 -1.62
N ARG A 16 6.46 -0.42 -0.89
CA ARG A 16 6.90 -1.74 -1.38
C ARG A 16 6.10 -2.16 -2.62
N VAL A 17 4.77 -2.07 -2.58
CA VAL A 17 3.90 -2.44 -3.71
C VAL A 17 4.16 -1.57 -4.94
N VAL A 18 4.43 -0.28 -4.76
CA VAL A 18 4.71 0.68 -5.84
C VAL A 18 6.10 0.51 -6.44
N LEU A 19 7.14 0.35 -5.60
CA LEU A 19 8.54 0.32 -6.05
C LEU A 19 9.00 -1.09 -6.46
N ASN A 20 8.62 -2.11 -5.69
CA ASN A 20 9.10 -3.48 -5.87
C ASN A 20 8.08 -4.37 -6.59
N GLY A 21 6.89 -3.85 -6.87
CA GLY A 21 5.78 -4.60 -7.45
C GLY A 21 4.96 -5.37 -6.39
N PRO A 22 4.03 -6.20 -6.85
CA PRO A 22 3.02 -6.80 -5.98
C PRO A 22 3.61 -7.70 -4.89
N GLN A 23 3.18 -7.52 -3.64
CA GLN A 23 3.68 -8.32 -2.53
C GLN A 23 3.07 -9.73 -2.55
N LYS A 24 3.93 -10.76 -2.44
CA LYS A 24 3.52 -12.15 -2.23
C LYS A 24 3.17 -12.36 -0.76
N SER A 25 2.14 -13.16 -0.51
CA SER A 25 1.55 -13.54 0.79
C SER A 25 2.50 -14.25 1.79
N GLY A 26 3.82 -14.15 1.67
CA GLY A 26 4.76 -15.15 2.18
C GLY A 26 5.51 -14.86 3.48
N GLY A 27 5.42 -13.67 4.09
CA GLY A 27 6.15 -13.37 5.33
C GLY A 27 5.56 -12.18 6.07
N ASP A 28 5.29 -12.38 7.36
CA ASP A 28 4.68 -11.45 8.33
C ASP A 28 3.19 -11.12 8.14
N ALA A 29 2.34 -12.09 8.48
CA ALA A 29 0.90 -12.04 8.29
C ALA A 29 0.12 -11.06 9.19
N VAL A 30 0.71 -10.56 10.29
CA VAL A 30 -0.04 -9.80 11.31
C VAL A 30 0.06 -8.28 11.10
N ASP A 31 1.22 -7.76 10.73
CA ASP A 31 1.41 -6.31 10.50
C ASP A 31 0.91 -5.86 9.12
N ASP A 32 0.89 -6.78 8.14
CA ASP A 32 0.43 -6.48 6.78
C ASP A 32 -1.10 -6.39 6.67
N ASP A 33 -1.88 -7.09 7.50
CA ASP A 33 -3.34 -7.15 7.31
C ASP A 33 -4.04 -5.83 7.67
N ALA A 34 -3.65 -5.18 8.78
CA ALA A 34 -4.19 -3.86 9.14
C ALA A 34 -3.74 -2.78 8.15
N ALA A 35 -2.47 -2.82 7.72
CA ALA A 35 -1.92 -1.93 6.71
C ALA A 35 -2.63 -2.11 5.36
N ARG A 36 -2.86 -3.36 4.95
CA ARG A 36 -3.53 -3.71 3.70
C ARG A 36 -5.01 -3.33 3.74
N ALA A 37 -5.71 -3.58 4.85
CA ALA A 37 -7.09 -3.14 5.05
C ALA A 37 -7.19 -1.62 4.97
N TYR A 38 -6.26 -0.88 5.57
CA TYR A 38 -6.18 0.58 5.47
C TYR A 38 -6.01 1.02 4.01
N LEU A 39 -5.01 0.49 3.30
CA LEU A 39 -4.75 0.85 1.90
C LEU A 39 -5.92 0.55 0.97
N VAL A 40 -6.62 -0.57 1.19
CA VAL A 40 -7.83 -0.94 0.44
C VAL A 40 -8.99 0.00 0.79
N SER A 41 -9.22 0.29 2.07
CA SER A 41 -10.30 1.19 2.51
C SER A 41 -10.14 2.62 1.97
N ARG A 42 -8.90 3.05 1.76
CA ARG A 42 -8.55 4.35 1.18
C ARG A 42 -8.46 4.35 -0.35
N GLY A 43 -8.60 3.19 -0.99
CA GLY A 43 -8.49 3.06 -2.45
C GLY A 43 -7.07 3.22 -3.00
N PHE A 44 -6.04 3.06 -2.17
CA PHE A 44 -4.63 3.11 -2.60
C PHE A 44 -4.12 1.76 -3.13
N ALA A 45 -4.69 0.65 -2.66
CA ALA A 45 -4.35 -0.68 -3.14
C ALA A 45 -5.59 -1.56 -3.30
N GLU A 46 -5.48 -2.58 -4.14
CA GLU A 46 -6.51 -3.59 -4.37
C GLU A 46 -5.89 -4.98 -4.40
N TRP A 47 -6.66 -5.99 -3.98
CA TRP A 47 -6.23 -7.39 -4.05
C TRP A 47 -6.56 -7.97 -5.42
N ASP A 48 -5.53 -8.35 -6.17
CA ASP A 48 -5.67 -9.11 -7.40
C ASP A 48 -5.82 -10.60 -7.03
N ALA A 49 -7.06 -11.09 -7.07
CA ALA A 49 -7.39 -12.47 -6.74
C ALA A 49 -6.80 -13.49 -7.73
N SER A 50 -6.68 -13.11 -9.01
CA SER A 50 -6.13 -13.96 -10.07
C SER A 50 -4.64 -14.21 -9.85
N ALA A 51 -3.92 -13.17 -9.43
CA ALA A 51 -2.48 -13.26 -9.20
C ALA A 51 -2.09 -13.40 -7.71
N LYS A 52 -3.09 -13.51 -6.82
CA LYS A 52 -2.97 -13.65 -5.35
C LYS A 52 -1.97 -12.65 -4.74
N LYS A 53 -2.10 -11.38 -5.12
CA LYS A 53 -1.14 -10.33 -4.76
C LYS A 53 -1.82 -8.98 -4.56
N LEU A 54 -1.24 -8.14 -3.70
CA LEU A 54 -1.69 -6.76 -3.52
C LEU A 54 -1.09 -5.87 -4.61
N VAL A 55 -1.93 -5.08 -5.28
CA VAL A 55 -1.53 -4.18 -6.37
C VAL A 55 -1.93 -2.75 -6.03
N ALA A 56 -1.04 -1.78 -6.28
CA ALA A 56 -1.35 -0.37 -6.07
C ALA A 56 -2.29 0.14 -7.18
N THR A 57 -3.33 0.86 -6.79
CA THR A 57 -4.24 1.55 -7.72
C THR A 57 -3.54 2.74 -8.36
N LYS A 58 -4.21 3.41 -9.31
CA LYS A 58 -3.70 4.67 -9.90
C LYS A 58 -3.44 5.73 -8.81
N ALA A 59 -4.37 5.89 -7.86
CA ALA A 59 -4.24 6.81 -6.75
C ALA A 59 -3.09 6.44 -5.81
N GLY A 60 -2.93 5.15 -5.48
CA GLY A 60 -1.82 4.69 -4.64
C GLY A 60 -0.44 4.88 -5.28
N LYS A 61 -0.33 4.68 -6.61
CA LYS A 61 0.90 4.96 -7.36
C LYS A 61 1.24 6.45 -7.36
N GLU A 62 0.25 7.32 -7.53
CA GLU A 62 0.45 8.76 -7.52
C GLU A 62 0.84 9.28 -6.13
N PHE A 63 0.15 8.82 -5.09
CA PHE A 63 0.50 9.12 -3.70
C PHE A 63 1.90 8.62 -3.34
N GLY A 64 2.23 7.36 -3.68
CA GLY A 64 3.56 6.80 -3.45
C GLY A 64 4.67 7.58 -4.16
N ARG A 65 4.41 8.10 -5.38
CA ARG A 65 5.36 8.97 -6.09
C ARG A 65 5.54 10.31 -5.40
N ILE A 66 4.46 10.95 -4.93
CA ILE A 66 4.52 12.22 -4.21
C ILE A 66 5.33 12.06 -2.93
N MET A 67 5.04 11.02 -2.15
CA MET A 67 5.73 10.74 -0.89
C MET A 67 7.21 10.35 -1.10
N SER A 68 7.55 9.67 -2.19
CA SER A 68 8.95 9.37 -2.53
C SER A 68 9.80 10.60 -2.87
N LYS A 69 9.16 11.74 -3.14
CA LYS A 69 9.80 13.04 -3.40
C LYS A 69 9.73 14.00 -2.20
N ALA A 70 9.05 13.62 -1.11
CA ALA A 70 9.12 14.37 0.13
C ALA A 70 10.51 14.13 0.76
N PRO A 71 11.23 15.20 1.16
CA PRO A 71 12.58 15.10 1.73
C PRO A 71 12.62 14.31 3.05
#